data_AF-X1VRA6-F1
#
_entry.id   AF-X1VRA6-F1
#
_cell.length_a   1.000
_cell.length_b   1.000
_cell.length_c   1.000
_cell.angle_alpha   90.00
_cell.angle_beta   90.00
_cell.angle_gamma   90.00
#
_symmetry.space_group_name_H-M   'P 1'
#
loop_
_entity.id
_entity.type
_entity.pdbx_description
1 polymer ?
#
loop_
_entity_poly.entity_id
_entity_poly.type
_entity_poly.pdbx_seq_one_letter_code
_entity_poly.pdbx_strand_id
1 'polypeptide(L)'
;GTDVALLMGMMRVIVEEGLIDSEFITERCENFNVFKESLKSFDLTTVEKITSVPQDKIAEAARLYATHKPSTILYAMGITQHSHGTDNVMATANLAMLTGNIGKPATGVNPLRGQNNVQGACDLGALPNVYPGYQAVTDPKIKAKFEAAWGTSLSPNPGLAITEMIELAGTKLKAVYLMGENPALSEPDAGHAQEVLARLEFLVVQDIFLSETAKLADVVLPAASFAEKDGTFTNT
;
A
#
# COMPACT_ATOMS: atom_id res chain seq x y z
N GLY A 1 -10.36 -2.40 11.76
CA GLY A 1 -11.38 -1.41 11.35
C GLY A 1 -11.37 -0.11 12.16
N THR A 2 -10.96 -0.14 13.43
CA THR A 2 -10.88 1.06 14.31
C THR A 2 -9.44 1.47 14.59
N ASP A 3 -8.52 1.10 13.70
CA ASP A 3 -7.07 1.15 13.91
C ASP A 3 -6.55 2.59 13.98
N VAL A 4 -7.05 3.49 13.11
CA VAL A 4 -6.75 4.93 13.21
C VAL A 4 -7.07 5.46 14.60
N ALA A 5 -8.26 5.15 15.14
CA ALA A 5 -8.67 5.66 16.45
C ALA A 5 -7.76 5.16 17.56
N LEU A 6 -7.36 3.89 17.52
CA LEU A 6 -6.41 3.30 18.47
C LEU A 6 -5.05 3.98 18.40
N LEU A 7 -4.47 4.12 17.19
CA LEU A 7 -3.15 4.72 16.98
C LEU A 7 -3.14 6.21 17.38
N MET A 8 -4.19 6.96 17.03
CA MET A 8 -4.35 8.36 17.42
C MET A 8 -4.49 8.52 18.94
N GLY A 9 -5.23 7.62 19.59
CA GLY A 9 -5.33 7.56 21.05
C GLY A 9 -3.97 7.29 21.73
N MET A 10 -3.19 6.35 21.19
CA MET A 10 -1.83 6.10 21.68
C MET A 10 -0.93 7.33 21.51
N MET A 11 -0.93 7.97 20.34
CA MET A 11 -0.14 9.18 20.08
C MET A 11 -0.55 10.34 20.98
N ARG A 12 -1.84 10.48 21.30
CA ARG A 12 -2.31 11.47 22.27
C ARG A 12 -1.69 11.25 23.65
N VAL A 13 -1.71 10.02 24.16
CA VAL A 13 -1.08 9.68 25.46
C VAL A 13 0.41 10.06 25.45
N ILE A 14 1.13 9.71 24.38
CA ILE A 14 2.56 10.04 24.23
C ILE A 14 2.79 11.55 24.28
N VAL A 15 1.94 12.35 23.62
CA VAL A 15 2.05 13.81 23.62
C VAL A 15 1.70 14.41 24.99
N GLU A 16 0.62 13.97 25.62
CA GLU A 16 0.15 14.49 26.91
C GLU A 16 1.13 14.17 28.05
N GLU A 17 1.80 13.02 27.98
CA GLU A 17 2.82 12.61 28.97
C GLU A 17 4.23 13.12 28.65
N GLY A 18 4.42 13.85 27.54
CA GLY A 18 5.71 14.40 27.16
C GLY A 18 6.74 13.33 26.73
N LEU A 19 6.28 12.17 26.25
CA LEU A 19 7.11 11.03 25.82
C LEU A 19 7.56 11.12 24.34
N ILE A 20 7.45 12.31 23.76
CA ILE A 20 7.83 12.58 22.36
C ILE A 20 9.34 12.72 22.21
N ASP A 21 9.83 12.49 20.99
CA ASP A 21 11.22 12.80 20.62
C ASP A 21 11.31 14.21 20.02
N SER A 22 11.36 15.23 20.90
CA SER A 22 11.31 16.64 20.50
C SER A 22 12.44 17.07 19.56
N GLU A 23 13.63 16.50 19.73
CA GLU A 23 14.79 16.76 18.86
C GLU A 23 14.53 16.19 17.46
N PHE A 24 14.13 14.92 17.37
CA PHE A 24 13.77 14.30 16.08
C PHE A 24 12.66 15.07 15.37
N ILE A 25 11.60 15.45 16.09
CA ILE A 25 10.46 16.19 15.52
C ILE A 25 10.92 17.54 14.96
N THR A 26 11.78 18.27 15.69
CA THR A 26 12.24 19.60 15.28
C THR A 26 13.17 19.53 14.07
N GLU A 27 14.03 18.52 14.00
CA GLU A 27 15.03 18.39 12.95
C GLU A 27 14.53 17.70 11.68
N ARG A 28 13.57 16.76 11.81
CA ARG A 28 13.22 15.80 10.75
C ARG A 28 11.75 15.78 10.38
N CYS A 29 10.89 16.48 11.12
CA CYS A 29 9.45 16.49 10.87
C CYS A 29 8.95 17.90 10.56
N GLU A 30 7.74 17.96 10.02
CA GLU A 30 7.01 19.19 9.76
C GLU A 30 5.57 19.08 10.30
N ASN A 31 4.86 20.22 10.36
CA ASN A 31 3.43 20.27 10.71
C ASN A 31 3.04 19.66 12.08
N PHE A 32 3.99 19.53 13.02
CA PHE A 32 3.73 18.92 14.33
C PHE A 32 2.61 19.59 15.12
N ASN A 33 2.51 20.93 15.09
CA ASN A 33 1.46 21.64 15.82
C ASN A 33 0.06 21.30 15.28
N VAL A 34 -0.10 21.23 13.95
CA VAL A 34 -1.37 20.83 13.32
C VAL A 34 -1.71 19.38 13.68
N PHE A 35 -0.72 18.49 13.62
CA PHE A 35 -0.88 17.11 14.04
C PHE A 35 -1.31 17.00 15.52
N LYS A 36 -0.62 17.70 16.43
CA LYS A 36 -0.94 17.72 17.86
C LYS A 36 -2.37 18.20 18.13
N GLU A 37 -2.81 19.24 17.43
CA GLU A 37 -4.19 19.74 17.53
C GLU A 37 -5.22 18.69 17.08
N SER A 38 -4.91 17.90 16.05
CA SER A 38 -5.80 16.83 15.57
C SER A 38 -6.03 15.70 16.61
N LEU A 39 -5.11 15.52 17.57
CA LEU A 39 -5.23 14.51 18.62
C LEU A 39 -6.30 14.84 19.67
N LYS A 40 -6.75 16.09 19.76
CA LYS A 40 -7.73 16.53 20.78
C LYS A 40 -9.05 15.76 20.74
N SER A 41 -9.43 15.24 19.58
CA SER A 41 -10.66 14.46 19.40
C SER A 41 -10.54 12.99 19.84
N PHE A 42 -9.35 12.55 20.24
CA PHE A 42 -9.04 11.14 20.53
C PHE A 42 -8.72 10.91 22.02
N ASP A 43 -9.53 11.44 22.93
CA ASP A 43 -9.36 11.14 24.36
C ASP A 43 -9.63 9.66 24.63
N LEU A 44 -9.07 9.10 25.71
CA LEU A 44 -9.15 7.66 25.97
C LEU A 44 -10.60 7.17 26.18
N THR A 45 -11.51 8.02 26.67
CA THR A 45 -12.92 7.63 26.81
C THR A 45 -13.58 7.48 25.43
N THR A 46 -13.32 8.42 24.52
CA THR A 46 -13.78 8.35 23.13
C THR A 46 -13.14 7.16 22.40
N VAL A 47 -11.84 6.95 22.55
CA VAL A 47 -11.11 5.87 21.86
C VAL A 47 -11.54 4.49 22.37
N GLU A 48 -11.71 4.30 23.68
CA GLU A 48 -12.24 3.05 24.25
C GLU A 48 -13.64 2.75 23.69
N LYS A 49 -14.51 3.76 23.62
CA LYS A 49 -15.85 3.58 23.05
C LYS A 49 -15.82 3.12 21.59
N ILE A 50 -14.88 3.64 20.79
CA ILE A 50 -14.75 3.29 19.37
C ILE A 50 -14.10 1.90 19.21
N THR A 51 -13.00 1.66 19.92
CA THR A 51 -12.13 0.50 19.70
C THR A 51 -12.52 -0.71 20.56
N SER A 52 -13.30 -0.50 21.62
CA SER A 52 -13.55 -1.45 22.71
C SER A 52 -12.28 -1.90 23.45
N VAL A 53 -11.15 -1.21 23.26
CA VAL A 53 -9.90 -1.48 23.98
C VAL A 53 -9.89 -0.66 25.28
N PRO A 54 -9.65 -1.29 26.45
CA PRO A 54 -9.61 -0.58 27.72
C PRO A 54 -8.60 0.58 27.74
N GLN A 55 -8.97 1.69 28.38
CA GLN A 55 -8.14 2.91 28.42
C GLN A 55 -6.73 2.66 29.00
N ASP A 56 -6.66 1.85 30.05
CA ASP A 56 -5.41 1.47 30.70
C ASP A 56 -4.49 0.72 29.72
N LYS A 57 -5.04 -0.14 28.88
CA LYS A 57 -4.28 -0.89 27.86
C LYS A 57 -3.80 -0.02 26.72
N ILE A 58 -4.59 0.95 26.28
CA ILE A 58 -4.16 1.93 25.27
C ILE A 58 -2.98 2.75 25.81
N ALA A 59 -3.11 3.25 27.04
CA ALA A 59 -2.05 4.05 27.67
C ALA A 59 -0.79 3.22 27.96
N GLU A 60 -0.95 1.98 28.44
CA GLU A 60 0.15 1.03 28.64
C GLU A 60 0.92 0.77 27.34
N ALA A 61 0.22 0.46 26.25
CA ALA A 61 0.84 0.22 24.95
C ALA A 61 1.57 1.47 24.41
N ALA A 62 0.96 2.65 24.57
CA ALA A 62 1.55 3.93 24.17
C ALA A 62 2.87 4.20 24.89
N ARG A 63 2.88 4.03 26.22
CA ARG A 63 4.08 4.20 27.05
C ARG A 63 5.14 3.17 26.70
N LEU A 64 4.77 1.90 26.55
CA LEU A 64 5.69 0.82 26.20
C LEU A 64 6.42 1.15 24.90
N TYR A 65 5.68 1.50 23.85
CA TYR A 65 6.24 1.84 22.54
C TYR A 65 7.13 3.09 22.58
N ALA A 66 6.72 4.15 23.29
CA ALA A 66 7.49 5.40 23.34
C ALA A 66 8.78 5.31 24.16
N THR A 67 8.78 4.51 25.22
CA THR A 67 9.89 4.46 26.20
C THR A 67 10.90 3.34 25.94
N HIS A 68 10.50 2.23 25.32
CA HIS A 68 11.39 1.11 25.05
C HIS A 68 11.95 1.21 23.64
N LYS A 69 13.18 1.72 23.52
CA LYS A 69 13.89 1.90 22.25
C LYS A 69 15.02 0.86 22.10
N PRO A 70 15.31 0.36 20.89
CA PRO A 70 14.62 0.67 19.63
C PRO A 70 13.23 0.00 19.55
N SER A 71 12.28 0.69 18.94
CA SER A 71 10.94 0.16 18.64
C SER A 71 10.70 0.16 17.13
N THR A 72 10.03 -0.88 16.64
CA THR A 72 9.73 -1.07 15.22
C THR A 72 8.27 -1.44 15.02
N ILE A 73 7.67 -0.94 13.94
CA ILE A 73 6.33 -1.31 13.52
C ILE A 73 6.45 -2.27 12.35
N LEU A 74 5.90 -3.47 12.52
CA LEU A 74 5.69 -4.43 11.44
C LEU A 74 4.19 -4.51 11.19
N TYR A 75 3.75 -4.28 9.94
CA TYR A 75 2.33 -4.38 9.59
C TYR A 75 2.13 -5.06 8.25
N ALA A 76 0.93 -5.56 8.02
CA ALA A 76 0.54 -6.23 6.78
C ALA A 76 -0.89 -5.83 6.41
N MET A 77 -1.67 -6.79 5.91
CA MET A 77 -2.99 -6.54 5.33
C MET A 77 -4.05 -6.09 6.35
N GLY A 78 -3.87 -6.40 7.65
CA GLY A 78 -4.76 -5.89 8.71
C GLY A 78 -4.72 -4.36 8.90
N ILE A 79 -3.75 -3.67 8.28
CA ILE A 79 -3.70 -2.20 8.23
C ILE A 79 -4.20 -1.70 6.88
N THR A 80 -3.82 -2.34 5.78
CA THR A 80 -4.05 -1.81 4.43
C THR A 80 -5.40 -2.20 3.81
N GLN A 81 -5.95 -3.38 4.12
CA GLN A 81 -7.21 -3.89 3.53
C GLN A 81 -8.45 -3.37 4.28
N HIS A 82 -8.53 -2.06 4.41
CA HIS A 82 -9.63 -1.34 5.03
C HIS A 82 -9.99 -0.10 4.21
N SER A 83 -11.23 0.39 4.34
CA SER A 83 -11.67 1.65 3.72
C SER A 83 -10.83 2.87 4.11
N HIS A 84 -10.08 2.77 5.21
CA HIS A 84 -9.17 3.80 5.72
C HIS A 84 -7.71 3.28 5.77
N GLY A 85 -7.34 2.38 4.86
CA GLY A 85 -6.02 1.75 4.86
C GLY A 85 -4.86 2.76 4.74
N THR A 86 -5.02 3.78 3.89
CA THR A 86 -4.04 4.88 3.77
C THR A 86 -3.88 5.62 5.10
N ASP A 87 -4.99 5.95 5.76
CA ASP A 87 -4.96 6.66 7.05
C ASP A 87 -4.33 5.80 8.15
N ASN A 88 -4.58 4.48 8.14
CA ASN A 88 -3.94 3.54 9.06
C ASN A 88 -2.41 3.55 8.87
N VAL A 89 -1.93 3.46 7.62
CA VAL A 89 -0.49 3.51 7.31
C VAL A 89 0.11 4.83 7.75
N MET A 90 -0.53 5.96 7.43
CA MET A 90 -0.09 7.28 7.86
C MET A 90 -0.03 7.41 9.40
N ALA A 91 -1.00 6.83 10.12
CA ALA A 91 -1.00 6.81 11.57
C ALA A 91 0.19 6.01 12.14
N THR A 92 0.56 4.87 11.53
CA THR A 92 1.77 4.13 11.93
C THR A 92 3.05 4.94 11.69
N ALA A 93 3.14 5.64 10.56
CA ALA A 93 4.26 6.53 10.25
C ALA A 93 4.37 7.67 11.25
N ASN A 94 3.26 8.34 11.56
CA ASN A 94 3.21 9.41 12.55
C ASN A 94 3.65 8.93 13.93
N LEU A 95 3.22 7.74 14.37
CA LEU A 95 3.61 7.17 15.66
C LEU A 95 5.14 6.91 15.73
N ALA A 96 5.74 6.38 14.66
CA ALA A 96 7.18 6.17 14.58
C ALA A 96 7.97 7.49 14.54
N MET A 97 7.49 8.49 13.80
CA MET A 97 8.08 9.83 13.76
C MET A 97 7.98 10.55 15.11
N LEU A 98 6.82 10.46 15.78
CA LEU A 98 6.57 11.07 17.10
C LEU A 98 7.55 10.59 18.17
N THR A 99 8.04 9.36 18.03
CA THR A 99 8.94 8.69 18.99
C THR A 99 10.39 8.59 18.50
N GLY A 100 10.72 9.17 17.34
CA GLY A 100 12.07 9.16 16.78
C GLY A 100 12.60 7.78 16.39
N ASN A 101 11.69 6.86 16.07
CA ASN A 101 11.96 5.47 15.66
C ASN A 101 12.07 5.35 14.13
N ILE A 102 12.76 6.29 13.47
CA ILE A 102 13.00 6.31 12.01
C ILE A 102 14.48 6.60 11.75
N GLY A 103 15.06 5.97 10.72
CA GLY A 103 16.43 6.23 10.27
C GLY A 103 17.52 5.62 11.14
N LYS A 104 17.18 4.63 11.99
CA LYS A 104 18.11 3.92 12.89
C LYS A 104 17.96 2.40 12.69
N PRO A 105 19.00 1.59 12.94
CA PRO A 105 18.88 0.14 12.93
C PRO A 105 17.81 -0.35 13.91
N ALA A 106 17.09 -1.41 13.54
CA ALA A 106 16.02 -2.03 14.34
C ALA A 106 14.84 -1.11 14.69
N THR A 107 14.68 0.04 14.02
CA THR A 107 13.48 0.89 14.10
C THR A 107 12.71 0.82 12.77
N GLY A 108 11.75 1.72 12.56
CA GLY A 108 11.10 1.90 11.27
C GLY A 108 9.65 1.46 11.23
N VAL A 109 9.08 1.65 10.04
CA VAL A 109 7.71 1.30 9.69
C VAL A 109 7.78 0.38 8.49
N ASN A 110 7.59 -0.91 8.74
CA ASN A 110 7.98 -1.99 7.85
C ASN A 110 6.73 -2.74 7.37
N PRO A 111 6.20 -2.40 6.17
CA PRO A 111 5.14 -3.18 5.55
C PRO A 111 5.69 -4.55 5.14
N LEU A 112 5.14 -5.61 5.71
CA LEU A 112 5.41 -6.98 5.31
C LEU A 112 4.65 -7.27 4.02
N ARG A 113 5.34 -7.19 2.89
CA ARG A 113 4.73 -7.49 1.59
C ARG A 113 4.62 -9.00 1.41
N GLY A 114 3.52 -9.44 0.80
CA GLY A 114 3.18 -10.87 0.72
C GLY A 114 3.89 -11.63 -0.40
N GLN A 115 3.77 -11.15 -1.63
CA GLN A 115 4.31 -11.84 -2.80
C GLN A 115 5.82 -11.63 -2.95
N ASN A 116 6.52 -12.65 -3.45
CA ASN A 116 7.99 -12.70 -3.57
C ASN A 116 8.63 -11.55 -4.35
N ASN A 117 7.87 -10.88 -5.24
CA ASN A 117 8.41 -9.79 -6.06
C ASN A 117 7.46 -8.59 -6.22
N VAL A 118 6.47 -8.42 -5.33
CA VAL A 118 5.60 -7.23 -5.41
C VAL A 118 6.40 -5.93 -5.22
N GLN A 119 7.51 -5.98 -4.47
CA GLN A 119 8.46 -4.86 -4.40
C GLN A 119 9.08 -4.60 -5.77
N GLY A 120 9.69 -5.62 -6.41
CA GLY A 120 10.32 -5.47 -7.71
C GLY A 120 9.35 -5.09 -8.84
N ALA A 121 8.11 -5.59 -8.82
CA ALA A 121 7.09 -5.18 -9.77
C ALA A 121 6.79 -3.68 -9.67
N CYS A 122 6.60 -3.16 -8.44
CA CYS A 122 6.45 -1.73 -8.21
C CYS A 122 7.71 -0.94 -8.62
N ASP A 123 8.91 -1.43 -8.29
CA ASP A 123 10.18 -0.80 -8.65
C ASP A 123 10.35 -0.68 -10.17
N LEU A 124 9.84 -1.65 -10.93
CA LEU A 124 9.87 -1.68 -12.38
C LEU A 124 8.69 -0.95 -13.03
N GLY A 125 7.89 -0.22 -12.26
CA GLY A 125 6.81 0.60 -12.79
C GLY A 125 5.60 -0.20 -13.27
N ALA A 126 5.36 -1.40 -12.71
CA ALA A 126 4.08 -2.12 -12.88
C ALA A 126 2.95 -1.45 -12.07
N LEU A 127 2.83 -0.13 -12.22
CA LEU A 127 1.91 0.77 -11.55
C LEU A 127 1.44 1.79 -12.57
N PRO A 128 0.16 2.21 -12.54
CA PRO A 128 -0.41 3.03 -13.62
C PRO A 128 0.14 4.47 -13.67
N ASN A 129 0.81 4.94 -12.62
CA ASN A 129 1.15 6.34 -12.42
C ASN A 129 2.67 6.64 -12.39
N VAL A 130 3.53 5.64 -12.51
CA VAL A 130 4.99 5.81 -12.45
C VAL A 130 5.72 4.96 -13.48
N TYR A 131 6.87 5.45 -13.94
CA TYR A 131 7.91 4.69 -14.61
C TYR A 131 8.79 3.92 -13.59
N PRO A 132 9.69 3.03 -14.03
CA PRO A 132 10.65 2.36 -13.14
C PRO A 132 11.38 3.33 -12.20
N GLY A 133 11.57 2.96 -10.94
CA GLY A 133 12.19 3.78 -9.90
C GLY A 133 11.25 4.83 -9.30
N TYR A 134 9.94 4.57 -9.30
CA TYR A 134 8.90 5.45 -8.72
C TYR A 134 8.86 6.87 -9.32
N GLN A 135 9.14 7.00 -10.61
CA GLN A 135 9.22 8.30 -11.27
C GLN A 135 7.88 8.64 -11.92
N ALA A 136 7.20 9.67 -11.44
CA ALA A 136 5.84 10.01 -11.88
C ALA A 136 5.73 10.23 -13.39
N VAL A 137 4.71 9.65 -14.02
CA VAL A 137 4.43 9.83 -15.46
C VAL A 137 4.03 11.26 -15.81
N THR A 138 3.53 12.00 -14.81
CA THR A 138 3.09 13.39 -14.91
C THR A 138 4.24 14.39 -14.92
N ASP A 139 5.47 13.99 -14.55
CA ASP A 139 6.63 14.88 -14.61
C ASP A 139 7.16 14.97 -16.06
N PRO A 140 7.09 16.16 -16.70
CA PRO A 140 7.50 16.32 -18.09
C PRO A 140 8.98 16.04 -18.32
N LYS A 141 9.86 16.26 -17.32
CA LYS A 141 11.30 15.97 -17.44
C LYS A 141 11.56 14.48 -17.42
N ILE A 142 10.87 13.74 -16.54
CA ILE A 142 10.95 12.28 -16.47
C ILE A 142 10.40 11.67 -17.75
N LYS A 143 9.22 12.12 -18.20
CA LYS A 143 8.63 11.69 -19.46
C LYS A 143 9.61 11.86 -20.63
N ALA A 144 10.18 13.05 -20.80
CA ALA A 144 11.13 13.32 -21.88
C ALA A 144 12.37 12.39 -21.85
N LYS A 145 12.86 12.04 -20.65
CA LYS A 145 13.95 11.07 -20.48
C LYS A 145 13.58 9.69 -21.02
N PHE A 146 12.38 9.20 -20.71
CA PHE A 146 11.92 7.88 -21.19
C PHE A 146 11.58 7.90 -22.68
N GLU A 147 10.98 8.97 -23.19
CA GLU A 147 10.74 9.13 -24.63
C GLU A 147 12.04 9.11 -25.45
N ALA A 148 13.07 9.79 -24.97
CA ALA A 148 14.40 9.77 -25.61
C ALA A 148 15.03 8.37 -25.58
N ALA A 149 14.86 7.63 -24.48
CA ALA A 149 15.40 6.27 -24.35
C ALA A 149 14.65 5.23 -25.20
N TRP A 150 13.33 5.38 -25.34
CA TRP A 150 12.47 4.39 -26.00
C TRP A 150 12.09 4.75 -27.44
N GLY A 151 12.40 5.96 -27.89
CA GLY A 151 12.17 6.39 -29.27
C GLY A 151 10.68 6.51 -29.64
N THR A 152 9.81 6.78 -28.66
CA THR A 152 8.37 6.93 -28.88
C THR A 152 7.78 7.99 -27.96
N SER A 153 6.61 8.52 -28.33
CA SER A 153 5.84 9.44 -27.49
C SER A 153 5.07 8.67 -26.41
N LEU A 154 5.02 9.21 -25.20
CA LEU A 154 4.37 8.59 -24.04
C LEU A 154 3.19 9.41 -23.53
N SER A 155 2.25 8.77 -22.85
CA SER A 155 1.14 9.46 -22.19
C SER A 155 1.63 10.20 -20.94
N PRO A 156 1.21 11.46 -20.70
CA PRO A 156 1.46 12.14 -19.43
C PRO A 156 0.40 11.80 -18.36
N ASN A 157 -0.66 11.07 -18.74
CA ASN A 157 -1.77 10.76 -17.85
C ASN A 157 -1.55 9.39 -17.18
N PRO A 158 -1.81 9.28 -15.87
CA PRO A 158 -1.89 7.98 -15.20
C PRO A 158 -2.88 7.05 -15.90
N GLY A 159 -2.55 5.75 -15.92
CA GLY A 159 -3.45 4.68 -16.32
C GLY A 159 -4.50 4.36 -15.26
N LEU A 160 -5.27 3.31 -15.50
CA LEU A 160 -6.28 2.80 -14.57
C LEU A 160 -5.64 1.85 -13.55
N ALA A 161 -6.06 1.93 -12.29
CA ALA A 161 -5.83 0.89 -11.30
C ALA A 161 -6.71 -0.35 -11.59
N ILE A 162 -6.32 -1.52 -11.10
CA ILE A 162 -7.05 -2.78 -11.36
C ILE A 162 -8.53 -2.70 -10.95
N THR A 163 -8.84 -2.04 -9.83
CA THR A 163 -10.22 -1.84 -9.37
C THR A 163 -11.04 -1.04 -10.38
N GLU A 164 -10.46 0.01 -10.97
CA GLU A 164 -11.09 0.80 -12.02
C GLU A 164 -11.20 0.02 -13.34
N MET A 165 -10.21 -0.83 -13.65
CA MET A 165 -10.24 -1.70 -14.82
C MET A 165 -11.41 -2.69 -14.76
N ILE A 166 -11.63 -3.32 -13.60
CA ILE A 166 -12.75 -4.25 -13.36
C ILE A 166 -14.10 -3.53 -13.53
N GLU A 167 -14.26 -2.33 -12.98
CA GLU A 167 -15.49 -1.54 -13.14
C GLU A 167 -15.76 -1.13 -14.60
N LEU A 168 -14.70 -0.89 -15.39
CA LEU A 168 -14.79 -0.43 -16.77
C LEU A 168 -14.74 -1.55 -17.81
N ALA A 169 -14.51 -2.79 -17.39
CA ALA A 169 -14.39 -3.94 -18.28
C ALA A 169 -15.71 -4.20 -19.05
N GLY A 170 -15.57 -4.41 -20.36
CA GLY A 170 -16.70 -4.59 -21.29
C GLY A 170 -17.47 -3.30 -21.62
N THR A 171 -17.06 -2.15 -21.08
CA THR A 171 -17.63 -0.84 -21.43
C THR A 171 -16.59 0.06 -22.08
N LYS A 172 -15.76 0.73 -21.27
CA LYS A 172 -14.65 1.59 -21.74
C LYS A 172 -13.36 0.80 -21.91
N LEU A 173 -13.16 -0.26 -21.14
CA LEU A 173 -12.04 -1.17 -21.26
C LEU A 173 -12.50 -2.41 -22.03
N LYS A 174 -12.01 -2.55 -23.27
CA LYS A 174 -12.44 -3.61 -24.19
C LYS A 174 -11.49 -4.81 -24.20
N ALA A 175 -10.21 -4.58 -23.94
CA ALA A 175 -9.20 -5.61 -24.00
C ALA A 175 -8.25 -5.57 -22.80
N VAL A 176 -7.83 -6.74 -22.34
CA VAL A 176 -6.88 -6.90 -21.23
C VAL A 176 -5.85 -7.96 -21.59
N TYR A 177 -4.58 -7.64 -21.37
CA TYR A 177 -3.51 -8.63 -21.30
C TYR A 177 -3.15 -8.81 -19.83
N LEU A 178 -3.57 -9.94 -19.27
CA LEU A 178 -3.31 -10.33 -17.91
C LEU A 178 -2.14 -11.30 -17.83
N MET A 179 -1.17 -11.03 -16.95
CA MET A 179 0.03 -11.85 -16.81
C MET A 179 0.22 -12.27 -15.35
N GLY A 180 0.15 -13.57 -15.07
CA GLY A 180 0.49 -14.15 -13.77
C GLY A 180 -0.45 -13.78 -12.62
N GLU A 181 -1.72 -13.49 -12.91
CA GLU A 181 -2.74 -13.18 -11.91
C GLU A 181 -4.02 -14.01 -12.10
N ASN A 182 -4.88 -14.04 -11.08
CA ASN A 182 -6.13 -14.82 -11.12
C ASN A 182 -7.33 -14.05 -10.50
N PRO A 183 -7.69 -12.87 -11.04
CA PRO A 183 -8.77 -12.04 -10.49
C PRO A 183 -10.14 -12.73 -10.43
N ALA A 184 -10.41 -13.70 -11.30
CA ALA A 184 -11.64 -14.51 -11.24
C ALA A 184 -11.78 -15.31 -9.93
N LEU A 185 -10.68 -15.48 -9.18
CA LEU A 185 -10.65 -16.12 -7.87
C LEU A 185 -10.23 -15.16 -6.74
N SER A 186 -9.28 -14.27 -6.99
CA SER A 186 -8.63 -13.45 -5.95
C SER A 186 -9.31 -12.11 -5.67
N GLU A 187 -10.19 -11.62 -6.56
CA GLU A 187 -10.92 -10.37 -6.30
C GLU A 187 -11.97 -10.56 -5.19
N PRO A 188 -12.24 -9.51 -4.38
CA PRO A 188 -13.18 -9.60 -3.25
C PRO A 188 -14.59 -10.05 -3.64
N ASP A 189 -15.07 -9.59 -4.81
CA ASP A 189 -16.30 -10.05 -5.43
C ASP A 189 -15.96 -10.88 -6.67
N ALA A 190 -15.62 -12.15 -6.45
CA ALA A 190 -15.24 -13.07 -7.50
C ALA A 190 -16.36 -13.28 -8.55
N GLY A 191 -17.63 -13.21 -8.14
CA GLY A 191 -18.77 -13.32 -9.04
C GLY A 191 -18.83 -12.13 -10.00
N HIS A 192 -18.70 -10.92 -9.45
CA HIS A 192 -18.60 -9.70 -10.25
C HIS A 192 -17.37 -9.72 -11.17
N ALA A 193 -16.19 -10.10 -10.65
CA ALA A 193 -14.97 -10.19 -11.43
C ALA A 193 -15.09 -11.15 -12.63
N GLN A 194 -15.65 -12.34 -12.42
CA GLN A 194 -15.90 -13.30 -13.50
C GLN A 194 -16.87 -12.73 -14.55
N GLU A 195 -17.94 -12.07 -14.11
CA GLU A 195 -18.93 -11.48 -15.00
C GLU A 195 -18.31 -10.37 -15.87
N VAL A 196 -17.54 -9.45 -15.29
CA VAL A 196 -16.98 -8.34 -16.05
C VAL A 196 -15.84 -8.77 -16.97
N LEU A 197 -15.01 -9.74 -16.56
CA LEU A 197 -13.96 -10.31 -17.40
C LEU A 197 -14.56 -11.00 -18.63
N ALA A 198 -15.69 -11.70 -18.47
CA ALA A 198 -16.40 -12.34 -19.59
C ALA A 198 -17.07 -11.34 -20.56
N ARG A 199 -17.16 -10.05 -20.20
CA ARG A 199 -17.69 -8.99 -21.07
C ARG A 199 -16.61 -8.27 -21.88
N LEU A 200 -15.34 -8.55 -21.64
CA LEU A 200 -14.26 -7.99 -22.47
C LEU A 200 -14.44 -8.46 -23.92
N GLU A 201 -14.13 -7.57 -24.87
CA GLU A 201 -14.10 -7.94 -26.29
C GLU A 201 -12.87 -8.83 -26.59
N PHE A 202 -11.82 -8.74 -25.78
CA PHE A 202 -10.63 -9.55 -25.94
C PHE A 202 -9.81 -9.72 -24.64
N LEU A 203 -9.63 -10.94 -24.16
CA LEU A 203 -8.86 -11.28 -22.97
C LEU A 203 -7.70 -12.23 -23.32
N VAL A 204 -6.48 -11.75 -23.10
CA VAL A 204 -5.26 -12.57 -23.16
C VAL A 204 -4.82 -12.88 -21.73
N VAL A 205 -4.59 -14.16 -21.43
CA VAL A 205 -4.03 -14.59 -20.14
C VAL A 205 -2.73 -15.32 -20.37
N GLN A 206 -1.65 -14.80 -19.77
CA GLN A 206 -0.36 -15.46 -19.71
C GLN A 206 -0.11 -16.02 -18.32
N ASP A 207 -0.10 -17.35 -18.20
CA ASP A 207 -0.06 -18.03 -16.91
C ASP A 207 0.71 -19.36 -17.03
N ILE A 208 1.17 -19.89 -15.90
CA ILE A 208 1.84 -21.20 -15.78
C ILE A 208 0.83 -22.35 -15.64
N PHE A 209 -0.42 -22.04 -15.28
CA PHE A 209 -1.53 -23.00 -15.19
C PHE A 209 -2.78 -22.49 -15.91
N LEU A 210 -3.71 -23.39 -16.22
CA LEU A 210 -5.05 -23.01 -16.68
C LEU A 210 -5.92 -22.58 -15.48
N SER A 211 -5.66 -21.36 -14.98
CA SER A 211 -6.37 -20.73 -13.86
C SER A 211 -7.85 -20.43 -14.15
N GLU A 212 -8.61 -20.07 -13.13
CA GLU A 212 -10.02 -19.64 -13.25
C GLU A 212 -10.15 -18.49 -14.24
N THR A 213 -9.26 -17.49 -14.19
CA THR A 213 -9.22 -16.41 -15.17
C THR A 213 -8.81 -16.91 -16.56
N ALA A 214 -7.83 -17.80 -16.67
CA ALA A 214 -7.40 -18.33 -17.98
C ALA A 214 -8.51 -19.10 -18.71
N LYS A 215 -9.44 -19.73 -17.98
CA LYS A 215 -10.61 -20.40 -18.57
C LYS A 215 -11.60 -19.44 -19.22
N LEU A 216 -11.55 -18.16 -18.88
CA LEU A 216 -12.38 -17.09 -19.47
C LEU A 216 -11.71 -16.42 -20.68
N ALA A 217 -10.44 -16.71 -20.95
CA ALA A 217 -9.64 -15.99 -21.94
C ALA A 217 -9.92 -16.43 -23.38
N ASP A 218 -9.82 -15.48 -24.31
CA ASP A 218 -9.81 -15.77 -25.75
C ASP A 218 -8.48 -16.40 -26.18
N VAL A 219 -7.38 -15.99 -25.56
CA VAL A 219 -6.04 -16.51 -25.80
C VAL A 219 -5.34 -16.82 -24.49
N VAL A 220 -4.84 -18.06 -24.36
CA VAL A 220 -3.97 -18.47 -23.26
C VAL A 220 -2.55 -18.64 -23.76
N LEU A 221 -1.60 -17.90 -23.18
CA LEU A 221 -0.17 -17.98 -23.49
C LEU A 221 0.56 -18.71 -22.34
N PRO A 222 1.20 -19.85 -22.58
CA PRO A 222 1.93 -20.55 -21.52
C PRO A 222 3.15 -19.74 -21.08
N ALA A 223 3.31 -19.55 -19.77
CA ALA A 223 4.49 -18.95 -19.18
C ALA A 223 5.43 -20.02 -18.62
N ALA A 224 6.73 -19.73 -18.61
CA ALA A 224 7.68 -20.51 -17.83
C ALA A 224 7.65 -20.11 -16.33
N SER A 225 7.78 -21.10 -15.47
CA SER A 225 7.82 -21.02 -14.01
C SER A 225 9.15 -20.45 -13.50
N PHE A 226 9.24 -20.22 -12.19
CA PHE A 226 10.46 -19.69 -11.56
C PHE A 226 11.68 -20.59 -11.76
N ALA A 227 11.49 -21.91 -11.91
CA ALA A 227 12.57 -22.88 -12.08
C ALA A 227 13.09 -22.98 -13.52
N GLU A 228 12.36 -22.39 -14.48
CA GLU A 228 12.63 -22.47 -15.91
C GLU A 228 13.16 -21.15 -16.48
N LYS A 229 13.28 -20.12 -15.64
CA LYS A 229 13.71 -18.77 -16.01
C LYS A 229 14.92 -18.34 -15.18
N ASP A 230 15.63 -17.35 -15.71
CA ASP A 230 16.68 -16.63 -15.01
C ASP A 230 16.25 -15.16 -14.83
N GLY A 231 16.71 -14.53 -13.75
CA GLY A 231 16.32 -13.17 -13.37
C GLY A 231 16.49 -12.91 -11.87
N THR A 232 15.79 -11.89 -11.38
CA THR A 232 15.90 -11.44 -9.98
C THR A 232 14.53 -11.21 -9.35
N PHE A 233 14.49 -11.31 -8.02
CA PHE A 233 13.36 -10.91 -7.19
C PHE A 233 13.84 -9.91 -6.14
N THR A 234 13.02 -8.89 -5.87
CA THR A 234 13.21 -7.94 -4.77
C THR A 234 12.18 -8.26 -3.69
N ASN A 235 12.65 -8.62 -2.49
CA ASN A 235 11.82 -8.96 -1.34
C ASN A 235 11.61 -7.77 -0.37
N THR A 236 10.85 -8.02 0.70
CA THR A 236 10.73 -7.09 1.85
C THR A 236 12.00 -7.14 2.70
#